data_AF-A0A2E9B6C5-F1
#
_entry.id   AF-A0A2E9B6C5-F1
#
_cell.length_a   1.000
_cell.length_b   1.000
_cell.length_c   1.000
_cell.angle_alpha   90.00
_cell.angle_beta   90.00
_cell.angle_gamma   90.00
#
_symmetry.space_group_name_H-M   'P 1'
#
loop_
_entity.id
_entity.type
_entity.pdbx_description
1 polymer ?
#
loop_
_entity_poly.entity_id
_entity_poly.type
_entity_poly.pdbx_seq_one_letter_code
_entity_poly.pdbx_strand_id
1 'polypeptide(L)' 'MVDIQIPHYQNTEGYSVIEIPVKKFKCIGANPPHDHPHIYLDMGKNDSIVCPYCSTLYKYNSKLDKDETIPPNCLAQNQ' A
#
# COMPACT_ATOMS: atom_id res chain seq x y z
N MET A 1 7.06 -10.47 21.37
CA MET A 1 7.36 -9.27 20.55
C MET A 1 6.40 -9.36 19.39
N VAL A 2 5.34 -8.55 19.38
CA VAL A 2 4.31 -8.65 18.33
C VAL A 2 4.95 -8.11 17.06
N ASP A 3 5.29 -9.01 16.15
CA ASP A 3 5.59 -8.67 14.77
C ASP A 3 4.32 -8.02 14.23
N ILE A 4 4.34 -6.69 14.15
CA ILE A 4 3.26 -5.93 13.54
C ILE A 4 3.32 -6.36 12.08
N GLN A 5 2.46 -7.29 11.65
CA GLN A 5 2.32 -7.65 10.24
C GLN A 5 1.89 -6.37 9.51
N ILE A 6 2.88 -5.66 8.96
CA ILE A 6 2.64 -4.48 8.14
C ILE A 6 2.28 -5.01 6.75
N PRO A 7 1.04 -4.79 6.28
CA PRO A 7 0.64 -5.23 4.96
C PRO A 7 1.52 -4.59 3.90
N HIS A 8 1.98 -5.43 2.97
CA HIS A 8 2.75 -5.02 1.82
C HIS A 8 1.77 -4.76 0.66
N TYR A 9 1.93 -3.63 -0.02
CA TYR A 9 1.18 -3.31 -1.22
C TYR A 9 2.12 -3.14 -2.40
N GLN A 10 1.77 -3.78 -3.49
CA GLN A 10 2.43 -3.66 -4.78
C GLN A 10 1.54 -2.88 -5.75
N ASN A 11 2.17 -2.12 -6.63
CA ASN A 11 1.49 -1.43 -7.71
C ASN A 11 2.12 -1.81 -9.06
N THR A 12 2.05 -3.09 -9.40
CA THR A 12 2.55 -3.62 -10.67
C THR A 12 1.73 -3.14 -11.87
N GLU A 13 0.45 -2.82 -11.66
CA GLU A 13 -0.48 -2.42 -12.70
C GLU A 13 -0.48 -0.89 -12.97
N GLY A 14 0.32 -0.11 -12.22
CA GLY A 14 0.50 1.33 -12.48
C GLY A 14 -0.70 2.20 -12.09
N TYR A 15 -1.46 1.80 -11.07
CA TYR A 15 -2.61 2.55 -10.59
C TYR A 15 -2.20 3.88 -9.96
N SER A 16 -2.98 4.93 -10.26
CA SER A 16 -2.77 6.25 -9.64
C SER A 16 -3.37 6.36 -8.25
N VAL A 17 -4.39 5.55 -7.92
CA VAL A 17 -5.11 5.59 -6.64
C VAL A 17 -5.37 4.18 -6.14
N ILE A 18 -5.07 3.92 -4.86
CA ILE A 18 -5.33 2.65 -4.18
C ILE A 18 -6.00 2.93 -2.83
N GLU A 19 -7.19 2.38 -2.60
CA GLU A 19 -7.89 2.42 -1.33
C GLU A 19 -7.54 1.19 -0.50
N ILE A 20 -7.13 1.44 0.75
CA ILE A 20 -6.69 0.43 1.70
C ILE A 20 -7.40 0.60 3.05
N PRO A 21 -7.66 -0.52 3.76
CA PRO A 21 -8.34 -0.52 5.06
C PRO A 21 -7.36 -0.26 6.24
N VAL A 22 -6.11 0.10 5.94
CA VAL A 22 -5.03 0.25 6.92
C VAL A 22 -4.31 1.58 6.75
N LYS A 23 -3.87 2.15 7.88
CA LYS A 23 -3.12 3.42 7.89
C LYS A 23 -1.60 3.22 7.82
N LYS A 24 -1.13 2.00 8.12
CA LYS A 24 0.28 1.60 8.16
C LYS A 24 0.51 0.52 7.14
N PHE A 25 1.38 0.78 6.18
CA PHE A 25 1.66 -0.17 5.13
C PHE A 25 3.04 0.05 4.52
N LYS A 26 3.52 -0.96 3.81
CA LYS A 26 4.77 -0.86 3.06
C LYS A 26 4.46 -0.91 1.58
N CYS A 27 4.91 0.11 0.84
CA CYS A 27 4.83 0.10 -0.62
C CYS A 27 6.09 -0.57 -1.16
N ILE A 28 5.92 -1.70 -1.85
CA ILE A 28 7.02 -2.41 -2.51
C ILE A 28 7.27 -1.91 -3.94
N GLY A 29 6.42 -1.02 -4.46
CA GLY A 29 6.58 -0.47 -5.80
C GLY A 29 6.09 -1.42 -6.89
N ALA A 30 6.83 -1.47 -7.99
CA ALA A 30 6.54 -2.31 -9.16
C ALA A 30 7.57 -3.44 -9.28
N ASN A 31 7.14 -4.60 -9.78
CA ASN A 31 7.98 -5.79 -9.98
C ASN A 31 9.26 -5.44 -10.81
N PRO A 32 10.43 -6.08 -10.56
CA PRO A 32 11.69 -5.77 -11.24
C PRO A 32 11.57 -5.72 -12.77
N PRO A 33 12.32 -4.84 -13.49
CA PRO A 33 13.61 -4.24 -13.12
C PRO A 33 13.59 -2.74 -12.69
N HIS A 34 12.42 -2.14 -12.44
CA HIS A 34 12.29 -0.73 -12.01
C HIS A 34 12.02 -0.59 -10.51
N ASP A 35 12.66 -1.43 -9.68
CA ASP A 35 12.44 -1.42 -8.23
C ASP A 35 13.06 -0.17 -7.59
N HIS A 36 12.26 0.56 -6.81
CA HIS A 36 12.74 1.63 -5.93
C HIS A 36 12.82 1.07 -4.51
N PRO A 37 13.67 1.62 -3.62
CA PRO A 37 13.77 1.14 -2.25
C PRO A 37 12.39 1.08 -1.57
N HIS A 38 12.02 -0.09 -1.05
CA HIS A 38 10.74 -0.30 -0.37
C HIS A 38 10.59 0.69 0.80
N ILE A 39 9.54 1.52 0.75
CA ILE A 39 9.29 2.55 1.76
C ILE A 39 8.10 2.19 2.64
N TYR A 40 8.26 2.45 3.94
CA TYR A 40 7.17 2.39 4.90
C TYR A 40 6.40 3.71 4.88
N LEU A 41 5.10 3.62 4.62
CA LEU A 41 4.19 4.76 4.59
C LEU A 41 3.22 4.64 5.76
N ASP A 42 3.15 5.70 6.56
CA ASP A 42 2.22 5.85 7.67
C ASP A 42 1.34 7.07 7.39
N MET A 43 0.04 6.84 7.23
CA MET A 43 -0.93 7.91 7.00
C MET A 43 -1.15 8.77 8.26
N GLY A 44 -0.84 8.23 9.44
CA GLY A 44 -1.00 8.91 10.72
C GLY A 44 -2.42 9.41 10.96
N LYS A 45 -2.58 10.75 10.95
CA LYS A 45 -3.86 11.44 11.10
C LYS A 45 -4.56 11.76 9.78
N ASN A 46 -3.87 11.63 8.64
CA ASN A 46 -4.47 11.80 7.33
C ASN A 46 -5.19 10.52 6.90
N ASP A 47 -6.16 10.68 6.01
CA ASP A 47 -6.87 9.57 5.37
C ASP A 47 -6.39 9.34 3.92
N SER A 48 -5.33 10.03 3.49
CA SER A 48 -4.65 9.74 2.24
C SER A 48 -3.17 10.08 2.31
N ILE A 49 -2.34 9.32 1.61
CA ILE A 49 -0.89 9.53 1.49
C ILE A 49 -0.44 9.20 0.07
N VAL A 50 0.44 10.01 -0.50
CA VAL A 50 1.06 9.73 -1.79
C VAL A 50 2.42 9.06 -1.57
N CYS A 51 2.69 7.99 -2.30
CA CYS A 51 4.02 7.41 -2.34
C CYS A 51 4.93 8.30 -3.21
N PRO A 52 6.05 8.84 -2.69
CA PRO A 52 6.92 9.76 -3.42
C PRO A 52 7.65 9.10 -4.60
N TYR A 53 7.68 7.77 -4.68
CA TYR A 53 8.34 7.02 -5.74
C TYR A 53 7.36 6.49 -6.78
N CYS A 54 6.26 5.86 -6.35
CA CYS A 54 5.25 5.32 -7.26
C CYS A 54 4.32 6.39 -7.84
N SER A 55 4.31 7.61 -7.27
CA SER A 55 3.27 8.62 -7.54
C SER A 55 1.85 8.06 -7.36
N THR A 56 1.70 7.05 -6.50
CA THR A 56 0.43 6.39 -6.20
C THR A 56 -0.18 7.01 -4.97
N LEU A 57 -1.45 7.39 -5.07
CA LEU A 57 -2.23 7.95 -3.99
C LEU A 57 -2.93 6.83 -3.23
N TYR A 58 -2.49 6.57 -2.02
CA TYR A 58 -3.17 5.66 -1.11
C TYR A 58 -4.25 6.41 -0.34
N LYS A 59 -5.46 5.85 -0.26
CA LYS A 59 -6.59 6.37 0.52
C LYS A 59 -6.98 5.37 1.59
N TYR A 60 -7.13 5.84 2.81
CA TYR A 60 -7.74 5.07 3.87
C TYR A 60 -9.25 5.05 3.64
N ASN A 61 -9.81 3.86 3.56
CA ASN A 61 -11.25 3.70 3.45
C ASN A 61 -11.71 2.65 4.46
N SER A 62 -12.38 3.12 5.51
CA SER A 62 -12.89 2.30 6.62
C SER A 62 -14.04 1.37 6.24
N LYS A 63 -14.56 1.47 5.01
CA LYS A 63 -15.63 0.61 4.51
C LYS A 63 -15.10 -0.70 3.89
N LEU A 64 -13.80 -0.80 3.65
CA LEU A 64 -13.16 -2.02 3.14
C LEU A 64 -12.83 -2.97 4.29
N ASP A 65 -12.99 -4.26 4.04
CA ASP A 65 -12.56 -5.31 4.95
C ASP A 65 -11.03 -5.46 4.96
N LYS A 66 -10.47 -6.11 5.97
CA LYS A 66 -9.00 -6.15 6.19
C LYS A 66 -8.20 -6.70 4.99
N ASP A 67 -8.84 -7.54 4.19
CA ASP A 67 -8.26 -8.21 3.03
C ASP A 67 -8.74 -7.61 1.70
N GLU A 68 -9.62 -6.60 1.73
CA GLU A 68 -10.11 -5.93 0.53
C GLU A 68 -9.34 -4.65 0.22
N THR A 69 -8.96 -4.50 -1.04
CA THR A 69 -8.28 -3.31 -1.56
C THR A 69 -8.93 -2.92 -2.86
N ILE A 70 -9.00 -1.62 -3.15
CA ILE A 70 -9.46 -1.13 -4.44
C ILE A 70 -8.29 -0.39 -5.07
N PRO A 71 -7.75 -0.82 -6.21
CA PRO A 71 -8.08 -2.00 -7.00
C PRO A 71 -7.75 -3.35 -6.32
N PRO A 72 -8.43 -4.44 -6.71
CA PRO A 72 -8.16 -5.78 -6.20
C PRO A 72 -6.76 -6.26 -6.65
N ASN A 73 -6.15 -7.22 -5.94
CA ASN A 73 -4.79 -7.76 -6.19
C ASN A 73 -3.60 -6.79 -5.96
N CYS A 74 -3.81 -5.61 -5.40
CA CYS A 74 -2.71 -4.73 -5.00
C CYS A 74 -2.04 -5.13 -3.67
N LEU A 75 -2.70 -6.00 -2.88
CA LEU A 75 -2.12 -6.55 -1.65
C LEU A 75 -1.04 -7.57 -2.03
N ALA A 76 0.22 -7.25 -1.75
CA ALA A 76 1.29 -8.23 -1.78
C ALA A 76 1.19 -9.06 -0.50
N GLN A 77 0.40 -10.14 -0.56
CA GLN A 77 0.36 -11.15 0.49
C GLN A 77 1.70 -11.89 0.51
N ASN A 78 2.71 -11.32 1.16
CA ASN A 78 3.98 -12.01 1.32
C ASN A 78 3.99 -12.74 2.65
N GLN A 79 3.85 -14.07 2.53
CA GLN A 79 4.43 -15.14 3.35
C GLN A 79 5.47 -14.69 4.39
#